data_AF-A0A938AX75-F1
#
_entry.id   AF-A0A938AX75-F1
#
_cell.length_a   1.000
_cell.length_b   1.000
_cell.length_c   1.000
_cell.angle_alpha   90.00
_cell.angle_beta   90.00
_cell.angle_gamma   90.00
#
_symmetry.space_group_name_H-M   'P 1'
#
loop_
_entity.id
_entity.type
_entity.pdbx_description
1 polymer ?
#
loop_
_entity_poly.entity_id
_entity_poly.type
_entity_poly.pdbx_seq_one_letter_code
_entity_poly.pdbx_strand_id
1 'polypeptide(L)'
;MNSESRQGGPTFVADAMLGRLAKTLRMLGYDAAYAAHAPDEEIRLAALRDGRVILTRDREIAATRLPVRVVLVEGDRVADQLRFVARELGLSPDPAGFFSRCLRCNVPVTEAHADEMGGLVPPYVLATQSRFARCPSCGRVYWAATHVARARAWLRSVLGERGGGAGVATRRKNVLVTGRPGVGKTTLIRAVASRLGVRAMGFVTREIREGGERVGFLIEDLDGSASGVLARVDLESPYRVGRYGVNRDDLERVGVPAVERAVAGARLVVMDEIGRMELCSERFQRAVLTALDSPVAVLATVQDRS
;
A
#
# COMPACT_ATOMS: atom_id res chain seq x y z
N MET A 1 -0.02 32.29 -3.33
CA MET A 1 -0.51 32.44 -4.72
C MET A 1 0.51 31.75 -5.61
N ASN A 2 0.30 30.62 -6.28
CA ASN A 2 -0.91 29.87 -6.63
C ASN A 2 -0.76 28.40 -6.19
N SER A 3 -1.72 27.97 -5.38
CA SER A 3 -2.09 26.57 -5.19
C SER A 3 -3.01 26.17 -6.35
N GLU A 4 -2.44 25.68 -7.44
CA GLU A 4 -3.22 24.98 -8.46
C GLU A 4 -3.09 23.48 -8.23
N SER A 5 -4.20 22.91 -7.78
CA SER A 5 -4.52 21.50 -7.81
C SER A 5 -4.17 20.87 -9.17
N ARG A 6 -3.04 20.15 -9.25
CA ARG A 6 -2.75 19.29 -10.41
C ARG A 6 -3.72 18.12 -10.40
N GLN A 7 -4.82 18.20 -11.15
CA GLN A 7 -5.77 17.11 -11.41
C GLN A 7 -5.20 16.02 -12.35
N GLY A 8 -3.91 15.72 -12.29
CA GLY A 8 -3.27 14.71 -13.13
C GLY A 8 -2.23 13.95 -12.34
N GLY A 9 -2.33 12.62 -12.30
CA GLY A 9 -1.31 11.75 -11.73
C GLY A 9 0.04 11.89 -12.43
N PRO A 10 1.10 11.23 -11.93
CA PRO A 10 2.43 11.28 -12.56
C PRO A 10 2.38 10.84 -14.03
N THR A 11 3.18 11.49 -14.86
CA THR A 11 3.41 11.14 -16.26
C THR A 11 4.76 10.43 -16.39
N PHE A 12 4.87 9.56 -17.39
CA PHE A 12 6.01 8.66 -17.54
C PHE A 12 6.65 8.77 -18.91
N VAL A 13 7.95 8.47 -18.95
CA VAL A 13 8.64 7.97 -20.13
C VAL A 13 9.29 6.64 -19.78
N ALA A 14 8.94 5.60 -20.51
CA ALA A 14 9.44 4.25 -20.32
C ALA A 14 10.41 3.88 -21.45
N ASP A 15 11.56 3.32 -21.10
CA ASP A 15 12.54 2.81 -22.07
C ASP A 15 12.03 1.61 -22.88
N ALA A 16 12.83 1.15 -23.85
CA ALA A 16 12.52 0.03 -24.73
C ALA A 16 12.26 -1.30 -24.00
N MET A 17 12.81 -1.49 -22.79
CA MET A 17 12.65 -2.72 -22.01
C MET A 17 11.30 -2.80 -21.28
N LEU A 18 10.60 -1.67 -21.15
CA LEU A 18 9.39 -1.55 -20.35
C LEU A 18 8.11 -1.38 -21.19
N GLY A 19 8.11 -1.81 -22.46
CA GLY A 19 6.97 -1.63 -23.35
C GLY A 19 5.65 -2.26 -22.88
N ARG A 20 5.69 -3.40 -22.18
CA ARG A 20 4.48 -4.00 -21.57
C ARG A 20 3.97 -3.14 -20.41
N LEU A 21 4.89 -2.68 -19.55
CA LEU A 21 4.56 -1.80 -18.44
C LEU A 21 3.98 -0.46 -18.93
N ALA A 22 4.54 0.14 -19.97
CA ALA A 22 4.03 1.38 -20.55
C ALA A 22 2.58 1.21 -21.03
N LYS A 23 2.27 0.11 -21.74
CA LYS A 23 0.89 -0.22 -22.16
C LYS A 23 -0.04 -0.42 -20.96
N THR A 24 0.44 -1.09 -19.92
CA THR A 24 -0.31 -1.28 -18.67
C THR A 24 -0.60 0.06 -17.98
N LEU A 25 0.37 0.97 -17.87
CA LEU A 25 0.15 2.29 -17.27
C LEU A 25 -0.89 3.12 -18.07
N ARG A 26 -0.85 3.06 -19.41
CA ARG A 26 -1.88 3.68 -20.27
C ARG A 26 -3.27 3.09 -20.04
N MET A 27 -3.35 1.77 -19.87
CA MET A 27 -4.61 1.08 -19.54
C MET A 27 -5.19 1.57 -18.22
N LEU A 28 -4.33 1.87 -17.25
CA LEU A 28 -4.70 2.41 -15.95
C LEU A 28 -5.01 3.93 -15.97
N GLY A 29 -4.93 4.57 -17.14
CA GLY A 29 -5.25 5.98 -17.33
C GLY A 29 -4.07 6.94 -17.21
N TYR A 30 -2.86 6.43 -16.97
CA TYR A 30 -1.67 7.29 -16.88
C TYR A 30 -1.12 7.66 -18.27
N ASP A 31 -0.54 8.85 -18.35
CA ASP A 31 0.27 9.26 -19.50
C ASP A 31 1.63 8.55 -19.42
N ALA A 32 1.88 7.57 -20.29
CA ALA A 32 3.14 6.85 -20.33
C ALA A 32 3.71 6.81 -21.75
N ALA A 33 4.62 7.73 -22.07
CA ALA A 33 5.41 7.67 -23.30
C ALA A 33 6.28 6.41 -23.31
N TYR A 34 6.48 5.83 -24.49
CA TYR A 34 7.27 4.60 -24.65
C TYR A 34 8.31 4.84 -25.73
N ALA A 35 9.57 4.82 -25.33
CA ALA A 35 10.75 5.03 -26.16
C ALA A 35 11.25 3.69 -26.71
N ALA A 36 10.55 3.15 -27.71
CA ALA A 36 10.88 1.83 -28.26
C ALA A 36 12.26 1.77 -28.94
N HIS A 37 12.65 2.88 -29.59
CA HIS A 37 13.85 3.00 -30.43
C HIS A 37 14.57 4.33 -30.21
N ALA A 38 14.21 5.06 -29.16
CA ALA A 38 14.82 6.35 -28.88
C ALA A 38 16.17 6.12 -28.16
N PRO A 39 17.22 6.86 -28.52
CA PRO A 39 18.45 6.86 -27.73
C PRO A 39 18.20 7.40 -26.33
N ASP A 40 19.03 7.02 -25.37
CA ASP A 40 18.92 7.42 -23.97
C ASP A 40 18.77 8.94 -23.80
N GLU A 41 19.50 9.72 -24.59
CA GLU A 41 19.44 11.19 -24.55
C GLU A 41 18.02 11.71 -24.87
N GLU A 42 17.31 11.10 -25.82
CA GLU A 42 15.95 11.50 -26.15
C GLU A 42 14.98 11.17 -25.01
N ILE A 43 15.20 10.05 -24.31
CA ILE A 43 14.42 9.69 -23.10
C ILE A 43 14.61 10.77 -22.02
N ARG A 44 15.86 11.20 -21.79
CA ARG A 44 16.21 12.23 -20.81
C ARG A 44 15.60 13.57 -21.18
N LEU A 45 15.76 14.00 -22.43
CA LEU A 45 15.21 15.25 -22.95
C LEU A 45 13.68 15.27 -22.85
N ALA A 46 13.00 14.19 -23.22
CA ALA A 46 11.55 14.07 -23.07
C ALA A 46 11.13 14.18 -21.60
N ALA A 47 11.89 13.57 -20.68
CA ALA A 47 11.62 13.66 -19.26
C ALA A 47 11.78 15.07 -18.70
N LEU A 48 12.88 15.75 -19.06
CA LEU A 48 13.17 17.11 -18.63
C LEU A 48 12.16 18.12 -19.19
N ARG A 49 11.84 18.02 -20.48
CA ARG A 49 10.92 18.94 -21.16
C ARG A 49 9.51 18.86 -20.59
N ASP A 50 9.01 17.65 -20.36
CA ASP A 50 7.61 17.42 -20.00
C ASP A 50 7.42 17.14 -18.48
N GLY A 51 8.50 17.16 -17.70
CA GLY A 51 8.49 16.82 -16.27
C GLY A 51 8.08 15.38 -15.98
N ARG A 52 8.40 14.44 -16.87
CA ARG A 52 8.00 13.03 -16.76
C ARG A 52 8.95 12.26 -15.84
N VAL A 53 8.40 11.26 -15.14
CA VAL A 53 9.19 10.26 -14.43
C VAL A 53 9.80 9.29 -15.43
N ILE A 54 11.11 9.07 -15.36
CA ILE A 54 11.78 8.05 -16.17
C ILE A 54 11.59 6.68 -15.51
N LEU A 55 11.02 5.75 -16.25
CA LEU A 55 10.99 4.33 -15.89
C LEU A 55 11.99 3.60 -16.79
N THR A 56 12.98 2.95 -16.18
CA THR A 56 14.02 2.27 -16.93
C THR A 56 14.47 0.98 -16.24
N ARG A 57 14.92 -0.02 -17.00
CA ARG A 57 15.71 -1.14 -16.45
C ARG A 57 17.21 -0.96 -16.69
N ASP A 58 17.60 0.10 -17.39
CA ASP A 58 18.98 0.44 -17.70
C ASP A 58 19.63 1.13 -16.49
N ARG A 59 20.75 0.58 -16.03
CA ARG A 59 21.48 1.10 -14.88
C ARG A 59 22.20 2.41 -15.19
N GLU A 60 22.60 2.65 -16.43
CA GLU A 60 23.28 3.87 -16.86
C GLU A 60 22.31 5.05 -16.89
N ILE A 61 21.10 4.83 -17.44
CA ILE A 61 20.03 5.82 -17.36
C ILE A 61 19.70 6.12 -15.88
N ALA A 62 19.54 5.08 -15.06
CA ALA A 62 19.21 5.21 -13.65
C ALA A 62 20.28 5.89 -12.79
N ALA A 63 21.56 5.69 -13.11
CA ALA A 63 22.68 6.30 -12.38
C ALA A 63 22.81 7.81 -12.64
N THR A 64 22.12 8.34 -13.64
CA THR A 64 22.26 9.74 -14.02
C THR A 64 21.48 10.66 -13.08
N ARG A 65 22.16 11.70 -12.58
CA ARG A 65 21.52 12.75 -11.80
C ARG A 65 20.80 13.73 -12.72
N LEU A 66 19.48 13.66 -12.73
CA LEU A 66 18.61 14.60 -13.43
C LEU A 66 17.68 15.30 -12.44
N PRO A 67 17.23 16.54 -12.70
CA PRO A 67 16.19 17.22 -11.92
C PRO A 67 14.79 16.65 -12.17
N VAL A 68 14.68 15.36 -12.51
CA VAL A 68 13.44 14.59 -12.64
C VAL A 68 13.60 13.26 -11.92
N ARG A 69 12.48 12.65 -11.51
CA ARG A 69 12.54 11.36 -10.84
C ARG A 69 12.89 10.26 -11.84
N VAL A 70 13.90 9.46 -11.52
CA VAL A 70 14.31 8.28 -12.29
C VAL A 70 14.09 7.04 -11.42
N VAL A 71 13.44 6.04 -11.99
CA VAL A 71 13.09 4.79 -11.31
C VAL A 71 13.72 3.63 -12.06
N LEU A 72 14.69 2.97 -11.42
CA LEU A 72 15.21 1.67 -11.87
C LEU A 72 14.18 0.59 -11.53
N VAL A 73 13.46 0.12 -12.53
CA VAL A 73 12.36 -0.83 -12.36
C VAL A 73 12.91 -2.24 -12.16
N GLU A 74 12.47 -2.90 -11.09
CA GLU A 74 12.79 -4.30 -10.82
C GLU A 74 11.67 -5.24 -11.26
N GLY A 75 12.04 -6.50 -11.52
CA GLY A 75 11.12 -7.59 -11.88
C GLY A 75 11.02 -7.86 -13.38
N ASP A 76 10.78 -9.13 -13.72
CA ASP A 76 10.74 -9.60 -15.11
C ASP A 76 9.32 -9.67 -15.69
N ARG A 77 8.33 -9.88 -14.82
CA ARG A 77 6.92 -9.91 -15.23
C ARG A 77 6.30 -8.53 -15.04
N VAL A 78 5.42 -8.14 -15.97
CA VAL A 78 4.74 -6.83 -15.93
C VAL A 78 3.97 -6.59 -14.63
N ALA A 79 3.44 -7.64 -14.00
CA ALA A 79 2.78 -7.54 -12.69
C ALA A 79 3.76 -7.13 -11.57
N ASP A 80 4.96 -7.71 -11.58
CA ASP A 80 6.00 -7.41 -10.58
C ASP A 80 6.55 -5.99 -10.80
N GLN A 81 6.75 -5.60 -12.06
CA GLN A 81 7.15 -4.25 -12.45
C GLN A 81 6.10 -3.20 -12.05
N LEU A 82 4.82 -3.46 -12.32
CA LEU A 82 3.74 -2.57 -11.94
C LEU A 82 3.66 -2.43 -10.42
N ARG A 83 3.78 -3.54 -9.68
CA ARG A 83 3.78 -3.52 -8.21
C ARG A 83 4.95 -2.71 -7.67
N PHE A 84 6.14 -2.87 -8.25
CA PHE A 84 7.33 -2.10 -7.90
C PHE A 84 7.10 -0.60 -8.12
N VAL A 85 6.70 -0.20 -9.34
CA VAL A 85 6.47 1.21 -9.69
C VAL A 85 5.33 1.81 -8.87
N ALA A 86 4.24 1.08 -8.65
CA ALA A 86 3.12 1.54 -7.84
C ALA A 86 3.52 1.79 -6.38
N ARG A 87 4.37 0.91 -5.81
CA ARG A 87 4.92 1.11 -4.47
C ARG A 87 5.87 2.29 -4.41
N GLU A 88 6.79 2.38 -5.38
CA GLU A 88 7.84 3.39 -5.40
C GLU A 88 7.28 4.81 -5.60
N LEU A 89 6.28 4.94 -6.47
CA LEU A 89 5.69 6.22 -6.84
C LEU A 89 4.37 6.51 -6.12
N GLY A 90 3.90 5.59 -5.27
CA GLY A 90 2.62 5.74 -4.57
C GLY A 90 1.42 5.79 -5.53
N LEU A 91 1.44 5.03 -6.62
CA LEU A 91 0.35 5.02 -7.59
C LEU A 91 -0.91 4.40 -6.97
N SER A 92 -2.03 5.09 -7.16
CA SER A 92 -3.36 4.62 -6.79
C SER A 92 -4.28 4.78 -8.02
N PRO A 93 -4.29 3.80 -8.95
CA PRO A 93 -5.08 3.91 -10.17
C PRO A 93 -6.57 3.96 -9.85
N ASP A 94 -7.25 5.02 -10.26
CA ASP A 94 -8.70 5.14 -10.16
C ASP A 94 -9.37 4.29 -11.26
N PRO A 95 -10.21 3.30 -10.90
CA PRO A 95 -10.97 2.52 -11.89
C PRO A 95 -11.90 3.34 -12.79
N ALA A 96 -12.20 4.60 -12.48
CA ALA A 96 -12.91 5.52 -13.36
C ALA A 96 -12.02 6.04 -14.50
N GLY A 97 -10.70 6.09 -14.31
CA GLY A 97 -9.74 6.54 -15.31
C GLY A 97 -9.25 5.45 -16.26
N PHE A 98 -9.66 4.19 -16.08
CA PHE A 98 -9.18 3.08 -16.92
C PHE A 98 -9.61 3.25 -18.36
N PHE A 99 -8.70 2.92 -19.29
CA PHE A 99 -8.89 3.04 -20.73
C PHE A 99 -9.25 4.46 -21.22
N SER A 100 -9.01 5.49 -20.42
CA SER A 100 -9.14 6.90 -20.82
C SER A 100 -8.07 7.36 -21.82
N ARG A 101 -7.08 6.49 -22.11
CA ARG A 101 -5.98 6.75 -23.04
C ARG A 101 -5.77 5.61 -24.02
N CYS A 102 -5.32 5.97 -25.22
CA CYS A 102 -4.98 5.00 -26.24
C CYS A 102 -3.73 4.20 -25.83
N LEU A 103 -3.85 2.88 -25.73
CA LEU A 103 -2.73 1.98 -25.44
C LEU A 103 -1.60 2.04 -26.49
N ARG A 104 -1.91 2.47 -27.72
CA ARG A 104 -0.95 2.66 -28.82
C ARG A 104 -0.33 4.05 -28.79
N CYS A 105 -1.16 5.09 -28.96
CA CYS A 105 -0.69 6.47 -29.14
C CYS A 105 -0.39 7.20 -27.84
N ASN A 106 -0.90 6.73 -26.70
CA ASN A 106 -0.84 7.47 -25.44
C ASN A 106 -1.50 8.87 -25.53
N VAL A 107 -2.60 8.98 -26.28
CA VAL A 107 -3.43 10.20 -26.35
C VAL A 107 -4.76 9.90 -25.65
N PRO A 108 -5.36 10.86 -24.92
CA PRO A 108 -6.72 10.72 -24.40
C PRO A 108 -7.70 10.31 -25.51
N VAL A 109 -8.57 9.35 -25.21
CA VAL A 109 -9.62 8.95 -26.15
C VAL A 109 -10.84 9.85 -25.97
N THR A 110 -11.56 10.10 -27.06
CA THR A 110 -12.79 10.91 -27.05
C THR A 110 -14.00 9.98 -27.08
N GLU A 111 -15.09 10.37 -26.43
CA GLU A 111 -16.35 9.63 -26.52
C GLU A 111 -16.83 9.57 -27.98
N ALA A 112 -17.42 8.43 -28.36
CA ALA A 112 -17.92 8.17 -29.70
C ALA A 112 -19.25 7.42 -29.59
N HIS A 113 -20.17 7.67 -30.53
CA HIS A 113 -21.50 7.06 -30.53
C HIS A 113 -21.57 5.84 -31.47
N ALA A 114 -22.49 4.92 -31.19
CA ALA A 114 -22.58 3.61 -31.85
C ALA A 114 -22.87 3.72 -33.36
N ASP A 115 -23.63 4.73 -33.75
CA ASP A 115 -23.95 5.16 -35.11
C ASP A 115 -22.70 5.53 -35.92
N GLU A 116 -21.63 6.02 -35.28
CA GLU A 116 -20.35 6.31 -35.94
C GLU A 116 -19.43 5.08 -36.06
N MET A 117 -19.75 3.98 -35.37
CA MET A 117 -18.87 2.80 -35.24
C MET A 117 -19.14 1.70 -36.27
N GLY A 118 -20.14 1.89 -37.14
CA GLY A 118 -20.47 0.97 -38.22
C GLY A 118 -19.25 0.62 -39.08
N GLY A 119 -18.92 -0.67 -39.18
CA GLY A 119 -17.78 -1.17 -39.95
C GLY A 119 -16.40 -1.01 -39.30
N LEU A 120 -16.29 -0.28 -38.17
CA LEU A 120 -15.03 -0.12 -37.42
C LEU A 120 -14.87 -1.12 -36.28
N VAL A 121 -15.98 -1.70 -35.81
CA VAL A 121 -16.00 -2.76 -34.78
C VAL A 121 -16.90 -3.92 -35.24
N PRO A 122 -16.68 -5.15 -34.73
CA PRO A 122 -17.53 -6.28 -35.08
C PRO A 122 -19.02 -6.04 -34.75
N PRO A 123 -19.97 -6.54 -35.58
CA PRO A 123 -21.40 -6.28 -35.40
C PRO A 123 -21.96 -6.62 -34.02
N TYR A 124 -21.45 -7.68 -33.38
CA TYR A 124 -21.88 -8.07 -32.03
C TYR A 124 -21.51 -7.02 -30.97
N VAL A 125 -20.45 -6.24 -31.17
CA VAL A 125 -20.05 -5.16 -30.24
C VAL A 125 -21.04 -4.00 -30.35
N LEU A 126 -21.46 -3.62 -31.57
CA LEU A 126 -22.50 -2.62 -31.78
C LEU A 126 -23.84 -3.03 -31.16
N ALA A 127 -24.17 -4.32 -31.24
CA ALA A 127 -25.41 -4.85 -30.67
C ALA A 127 -25.41 -4.92 -29.13
N THR A 128 -24.24 -5.00 -28.49
CA THR A 128 -24.13 -5.27 -27.04
C THR A 128 -23.62 -4.09 -26.23
N GLN A 129 -23.09 -3.04 -26.88
CA GLN A 129 -22.41 -1.94 -26.21
C GLN A 129 -23.02 -0.60 -26.64
N SER A 130 -23.25 0.28 -25.67
CA SER A 130 -23.83 1.62 -25.90
C SER A 130 -22.81 2.75 -25.79
N ARG A 131 -21.59 2.48 -25.29
CA ARG A 131 -20.54 3.48 -25.06
C ARG A 131 -19.25 3.09 -25.75
N PHE A 132 -18.77 3.97 -26.62
CA PHE A 132 -17.51 3.83 -27.32
C PHE A 132 -16.61 5.03 -27.04
N ALA A 133 -15.32 4.81 -27.21
CA ALA A 133 -14.33 5.87 -27.23
C ALA A 133 -13.36 5.62 -28.39
N ARG A 134 -12.91 6.68 -29.04
CA ARG A 134 -12.02 6.61 -30.20
C ARG A 134 -10.77 7.41 -29.94
N CYS A 135 -9.62 6.88 -30.35
CA CYS A 135 -8.39 7.65 -30.36
C CYS A 135 -8.41 8.63 -31.55
N PRO A 136 -8.29 9.95 -31.33
CA PRO A 136 -8.28 10.91 -32.43
C PRO A 136 -7.03 10.80 -33.32
N SER A 137 -5.94 10.22 -32.80
CA SER A 137 -4.67 10.08 -33.53
C SER A 137 -4.62 8.85 -34.44
N CYS A 138 -5.01 7.67 -33.96
CA CYS A 138 -4.91 6.42 -34.73
C CYS A 138 -6.25 5.78 -35.08
N GLY A 139 -7.37 6.39 -34.69
CA GLY A 139 -8.71 5.89 -34.96
C GLY A 139 -9.12 4.63 -34.17
N ARG A 140 -8.25 4.09 -33.29
CA ARG A 140 -8.54 2.87 -32.52
C ARG A 140 -9.75 3.08 -31.61
N VAL A 141 -10.67 2.12 -31.65
CA VAL A 141 -11.92 2.12 -30.87
C VAL A 141 -11.75 1.31 -29.58
N TYR A 142 -12.33 1.82 -28.50
CA TYR A 142 -12.41 1.26 -27.16
C TYR A 142 -13.89 1.24 -26.74
N TRP A 143 -14.32 0.26 -25.97
CA TRP A 143 -15.71 0.16 -25.52
C TRP A 143 -15.79 -0.42 -24.11
N ALA A 144 -16.86 -0.08 -23.39
CA ALA A 144 -17.07 -0.45 -22.00
C ALA A 144 -17.51 -1.91 -21.83
N ALA A 145 -16.59 -2.87 -22.06
CA ALA A 145 -16.86 -4.30 -21.91
C ALA A 145 -16.23 -4.92 -20.64
N THR A 146 -16.33 -6.26 -20.53
CA THR A 146 -15.68 -7.13 -19.54
C THR A 146 -14.19 -6.83 -19.30
N HIS A 147 -13.51 -6.16 -20.22
CA HIS A 147 -12.12 -5.73 -20.07
C HIS A 147 -11.89 -4.78 -18.90
N VAL A 148 -12.86 -3.93 -18.55
CA VAL A 148 -12.76 -3.07 -17.35
C VAL A 148 -12.84 -3.92 -16.08
N ALA A 149 -13.80 -4.84 -16.02
CA ALA A 149 -13.95 -5.76 -14.88
C ALA A 149 -12.73 -6.68 -14.72
N ARG A 150 -12.19 -7.21 -15.83
CA ARG A 150 -10.95 -8.01 -15.86
C ARG A 150 -9.73 -7.20 -15.46
N ALA A 151 -9.59 -5.96 -15.96
CA ALA A 151 -8.51 -5.06 -15.56
C ALA A 151 -8.57 -4.72 -14.07
N ARG A 152 -9.78 -4.48 -13.53
CA ARG A 152 -10.00 -4.30 -12.09
C ARG A 152 -9.62 -5.54 -11.28
N ALA A 153 -10.05 -6.73 -11.71
CA ALA A 153 -9.71 -7.98 -11.04
C ALA A 153 -8.20 -8.26 -11.06
N TRP A 154 -7.56 -8.06 -12.21
CA TRP A 154 -6.11 -8.18 -12.34
C TRP A 154 -5.37 -7.13 -11.51
N LEU A 155 -5.83 -5.88 -11.49
CA LEU A 155 -5.21 -4.84 -10.68
C LEU A 155 -5.31 -5.17 -9.19
N ARG A 156 -6.45 -5.67 -8.72
CA ARG A 156 -6.61 -6.15 -7.34
C ARG A 156 -5.65 -7.30 -7.02
N SER A 157 -5.46 -8.25 -7.94
CA SER A 157 -4.50 -9.35 -7.70
C SER A 157 -3.04 -8.90 -7.73
N VAL A 158 -2.72 -7.81 -8.45
CA VAL A 158 -1.35 -7.28 -8.55
C VAL A 158 -1.02 -6.29 -7.44
N LEU A 159 -1.92 -5.37 -7.11
CA LEU A 159 -1.70 -4.26 -6.16
C LEU A 159 -2.36 -4.46 -4.79
N GLY A 160 -3.22 -5.47 -4.63
CA GLY A 160 -4.08 -5.64 -3.44
C GLY A 160 -5.27 -4.67 -3.46
N GLU A 161 -6.32 -4.96 -2.70
CA GLU A 161 -7.42 -4.02 -2.49
C GLU A 161 -6.92 -2.80 -1.70
N ARG A 162 -6.63 -1.72 -2.41
CA ARG A 162 -6.61 -0.37 -1.83
C ARG A 162 -7.95 0.28 -2.17
N GLY A 163 -8.86 0.29 -1.20
CA GLY A 163 -10.09 1.07 -1.24
C GLY A 163 -9.78 2.55 -1.48
N GLY A 164 -10.64 3.21 -2.25
CA GLY A 164 -10.47 4.59 -2.70
C GLY A 164 -10.35 5.61 -1.56
N GLY A 165 -9.56 6.64 -1.82
CA GLY A 165 -9.37 7.79 -0.94
C GLY A 165 -8.17 8.61 -1.42
N ALA A 166 -8.42 9.88 -1.76
CA ALA A 166 -7.50 10.79 -2.41
C ALA A 166 -6.19 11.06 -1.63
N GLY A 167 -5.12 11.22 -2.42
CA GLY A 167 -3.79 11.80 -2.17
C GLY A 167 -3.40 12.26 -0.77
N VAL A 168 -2.44 11.54 -0.17
CA VAL A 168 -1.19 12.07 0.40
C VAL A 168 -0.13 10.98 0.14
N ALA A 169 1.12 11.36 -0.16
CA ALA A 169 2.25 10.42 -0.22
C ALA A 169 2.10 9.34 0.87
N THR A 170 2.22 8.05 0.55
CA THR A 170 2.15 7.02 1.60
C THR A 170 3.39 7.18 2.49
N ARG A 171 3.28 8.06 3.49
CA ARG A 171 3.79 7.74 4.83
C ARG A 171 3.41 6.29 5.05
N ARG A 172 4.39 5.43 5.29
CA ARG A 172 4.09 4.11 5.86
C ARG A 172 3.33 4.40 7.15
N LYS A 173 1.99 4.31 7.10
CA LYS A 173 1.14 4.60 8.27
C LYS A 173 1.41 3.57 9.36
N ASN A 174 1.63 2.32 8.94
CA ASN A 174 1.89 1.19 9.82
C ASN A 174 3.37 0.84 9.72
N VAL A 175 4.06 0.87 10.85
CA VAL A 175 5.45 0.44 11.02
C VAL A 175 5.45 -0.73 11.98
N LEU A 176 5.80 -1.91 11.45
CA LEU A 176 5.91 -3.13 12.24
C LEU A 176 7.40 -3.46 12.40
N VAL A 177 7.85 -3.58 13.64
CA VAL A 177 9.24 -3.91 14.00
C VAL A 177 9.30 -5.38 14.38
N THR A 178 10.08 -6.16 13.63
CA THR A 178 10.36 -7.57 13.90
C THR A 178 11.82 -7.77 14.28
N GLY A 179 12.14 -8.92 14.88
CA GLY A 179 13.49 -9.28 15.30
C GLY A 179 13.48 -10.28 16.45
N ARG A 180 14.64 -10.91 16.68
CA ARG A 180 14.83 -11.94 17.71
C ARG A 180 14.35 -11.46 19.10
N PRO A 181 13.81 -12.35 19.95
CA PRO A 181 13.48 -12.02 21.33
C PRO A 181 14.68 -11.36 22.05
N GLY A 182 14.43 -10.29 22.82
CA GLY A 182 15.47 -9.59 23.57
C GLY A 182 16.33 -8.59 22.79
N VAL A 183 16.16 -8.41 21.47
CA VAL A 183 16.98 -7.47 20.66
C VAL A 183 16.69 -5.98 20.91
N GLY A 184 15.72 -5.66 21.78
CA GLY A 184 15.39 -4.27 22.15
C GLY A 184 14.27 -3.61 21.32
N LYS A 185 13.38 -4.39 20.69
CA LYS A 185 12.25 -3.86 19.89
C LYS A 185 11.32 -2.96 20.71
N THR A 186 10.95 -3.42 21.90
CA THR A 186 10.18 -2.66 22.91
C THR A 186 10.86 -1.33 23.24
N THR A 187 12.17 -1.35 23.49
CA THR A 187 12.95 -0.14 23.77
C THR A 187 12.93 0.82 22.58
N LEU A 188 13.07 0.31 21.36
CA LEU A 188 13.01 1.13 20.13
C LEU A 188 11.64 1.80 19.97
N ILE A 189 10.55 1.04 20.06
CA ILE A 189 9.20 1.58 19.87
C ILE A 189 8.86 2.62 20.92
N ARG A 190 9.20 2.38 22.19
CA ARG A 190 9.02 3.37 23.25
C ARG A 190 9.83 4.64 22.99
N ALA A 191 11.09 4.50 22.59
CA ALA A 191 11.94 5.65 22.27
C ALA A 191 11.43 6.46 21.07
N VAL A 192 10.82 5.81 20.07
CA VAL A 192 10.19 6.47 18.93
C VAL A 192 8.89 7.16 19.34
N ALA A 193 8.00 6.47 20.07
CA ALA A 193 6.73 7.03 20.53
C ALA A 193 6.94 8.30 21.37
N SER A 194 7.90 8.28 22.31
CA SER A 194 8.22 9.45 23.14
C SER A 194 8.80 10.62 22.34
N ARG A 195 9.63 10.36 21.31
CA ARG A 195 10.27 11.41 20.50
C ARG A 195 9.35 12.05 19.46
N LEU A 196 8.30 11.35 19.02
CA LEU A 196 7.40 11.87 17.99
C LEU A 196 6.51 13.02 18.49
N GLY A 197 6.33 13.18 19.80
CA GLY A 197 5.52 14.28 20.37
C GLY A 197 4.06 14.28 19.92
N VAL A 198 3.56 13.14 19.43
CA VAL A 198 2.17 12.95 19.01
C VAL A 198 1.39 12.25 20.12
N ARG A 199 0.07 12.43 20.13
CA ARG A 199 -0.82 11.68 21.01
C ARG A 199 -0.79 10.20 20.64
N ALA A 200 0.06 9.44 21.32
CA ALA A 200 0.17 8.00 21.20
C ALA A 200 -0.72 7.33 22.25
N MET A 201 -1.48 6.32 21.86
CA MET A 201 -2.28 5.47 22.76
C MET A 201 -2.19 4.03 22.27
N GLY A 202 -2.58 3.06 23.11
CA GLY A 202 -2.52 1.65 22.79
C GLY A 202 -2.00 0.87 23.99
N PHE A 203 -1.32 -0.25 23.77
CA PHE A 203 -0.84 -1.07 24.88
C PHE A 203 0.64 -1.40 24.76
N VAL A 204 1.21 -1.76 25.90
CA VAL A 204 2.56 -2.25 26.05
C VAL A 204 2.57 -3.49 26.94
N THR A 205 3.53 -4.36 26.69
CA THR A 205 3.76 -5.59 27.45
C THR A 205 5.02 -5.40 28.30
N ARG A 206 4.95 -5.75 29.58
CA ARG A 206 6.10 -5.74 30.50
C ARG A 206 6.37 -7.13 31.04
N GLU A 207 7.64 -7.47 31.24
CA GLU A 207 8.01 -8.72 31.88
C GLU A 207 7.78 -8.65 33.40
N ILE A 208 7.22 -9.72 33.98
CA ILE A 208 7.19 -9.95 35.42
C ILE A 208 8.42 -10.81 35.75
N ARG A 209 9.24 -10.33 36.68
CA ARG A 209 10.43 -11.06 37.14
C ARG A 209 10.42 -11.24 38.67
N GLU A 210 10.72 -12.46 39.10
CA GLU A 210 10.83 -12.86 40.51
C GLU A 210 12.14 -13.64 40.66
N GLY A 211 12.96 -13.31 41.66
CA GLY A 211 14.26 -13.97 41.86
C GLY A 211 15.23 -13.86 40.66
N GLY A 212 15.04 -12.87 39.78
CA GLY A 212 15.83 -12.72 38.54
C GLY A 212 15.32 -13.54 37.35
N GLU A 213 14.34 -14.43 37.56
CA GLU A 213 13.71 -15.20 36.49
C GLU A 213 12.45 -14.51 35.97
N ARG A 214 12.19 -14.63 34.66
CA ARG A 214 10.93 -14.19 34.07
C ARG A 214 9.82 -15.19 34.36
N VAL A 215 8.86 -14.78 35.18
CA VAL A 215 7.72 -15.62 35.60
C VAL A 215 6.43 -15.26 34.86
N GLY A 216 6.38 -14.15 34.12
CA GLY A 216 5.20 -13.79 33.35
C GLY A 216 5.32 -12.48 32.59
N PHE A 217 4.17 -11.99 32.14
CA PHE A 217 4.01 -10.79 31.34
C PHE A 217 2.76 -10.03 31.81
N LEU A 218 2.87 -8.71 31.94
CA LEU A 218 1.76 -7.78 32.10
C LEU A 218 1.40 -7.20 30.75
N ILE A 219 0.11 -6.96 30.52
CA ILE A 219 -0.38 -6.05 29.49
C ILE A 219 -0.90 -4.78 30.16
N GLU A 220 -0.53 -3.63 29.60
CA GLU A 220 -0.87 -2.34 30.18
C GLU A 220 -1.23 -1.34 29.09
N ASP A 221 -2.17 -0.45 29.37
CA ASP A 221 -2.37 0.72 28.53
C ASP A 221 -1.12 1.59 28.54
N LEU A 222 -0.80 2.20 27.39
CA LEU A 222 0.35 3.07 27.22
C LEU A 222 0.32 4.26 28.19
N ASP A 223 -0.86 4.74 28.54
CA ASP A 223 -1.06 5.84 29.49
C ASP A 223 -1.10 5.39 30.97
N GLY A 224 -1.01 4.09 31.24
CA GLY A 224 -1.08 3.51 32.57
C GLY A 224 -2.48 3.46 33.18
N SER A 225 -3.54 3.78 32.44
CA SER A 225 -4.92 3.78 32.94
C SER A 225 -5.46 2.40 33.30
N ALA A 226 -4.90 1.34 32.71
CA ALA A 226 -5.28 -0.03 33.00
C ALA A 226 -4.07 -0.97 32.89
N SER A 227 -4.04 -2.00 33.74
CA SER A 227 -3.05 -3.07 33.71
C SER A 227 -3.72 -4.42 34.01
N GLY A 228 -3.12 -5.50 33.51
CA GLY A 228 -3.55 -6.88 33.75
C GLY A 228 -2.40 -7.87 33.55
N VAL A 229 -2.55 -9.07 34.08
CA VAL A 229 -1.60 -10.16 33.84
C VAL A 229 -1.93 -10.77 32.49
N LEU A 230 -1.04 -10.67 31.51
CA LEU A 230 -1.21 -11.30 30.20
C LEU A 230 -0.92 -12.80 30.25
N ALA A 231 0.18 -13.18 30.90
CA ALA A 231 0.57 -14.59 31.02
C ALA A 231 1.47 -14.81 32.23
N ARG A 232 1.40 -16.00 32.84
CA ARG A 232 2.22 -16.37 34.01
C ARG A 232 2.49 -17.88 34.05
N VAL A 233 3.54 -18.32 34.74
CA VAL A 233 3.96 -19.74 34.81
C VAL A 233 3.03 -20.62 35.66
N ASP A 234 2.47 -20.04 36.71
CA ASP A 234 1.54 -20.60 37.70
C ASP A 234 0.07 -20.43 37.31
N LEU A 235 -0.21 -19.81 36.15
CA LEU A 235 -1.57 -19.62 35.67
C LEU A 235 -2.07 -20.87 34.94
N GLU A 236 -3.11 -21.51 35.48
CA GLU A 236 -3.88 -22.52 34.75
C GLU A 236 -4.73 -21.87 33.68
N SER A 237 -4.47 -22.20 32.41
CA SER A 237 -5.21 -21.67 31.27
C SER A 237 -5.26 -22.70 30.13
N PRO A 238 -6.40 -22.80 29.41
CA PRO A 238 -6.49 -23.62 28.20
C PRO A 238 -5.61 -23.09 27.06
N TYR A 239 -5.15 -21.84 27.14
CA TYR A 239 -4.24 -21.23 26.17
C TYR A 239 -2.85 -21.10 26.79
N ARG A 240 -1.86 -21.74 26.17
CA ARG A 240 -0.47 -21.74 26.66
C ARG A 240 0.52 -21.41 25.56
N VAL A 241 1.57 -20.69 25.94
CA VAL A 241 2.73 -20.42 25.06
C VAL A 241 3.99 -20.76 25.83
N GLY A 242 4.61 -21.90 25.50
CA GLY A 242 5.71 -22.46 26.29
C GLY A 242 5.25 -22.78 27.71
N ARG A 243 6.01 -22.32 28.72
CA ARG A 243 5.68 -22.54 30.14
C ARG A 243 4.55 -21.65 30.67
N TYR A 244 4.15 -20.61 29.94
CA TYR A 244 3.20 -19.60 30.43
C TYR A 244 1.75 -19.96 30.05
N GLY A 245 0.85 -19.98 31.03
CA GLY A 245 -0.59 -19.89 30.79
C GLY A 245 -0.98 -18.45 30.47
N VAL A 246 -1.84 -18.27 29.46
CA VAL A 246 -2.28 -16.95 28.98
C VAL A 246 -3.63 -16.60 29.59
N ASN A 247 -3.73 -15.43 30.22
CA ASN A 247 -4.97 -14.89 30.74
C ASN A 247 -5.70 -14.11 29.64
N ARG A 248 -6.63 -14.79 28.97
CA ARG A 248 -7.41 -14.18 27.89
C ARG A 248 -8.31 -13.05 28.39
N ASP A 249 -8.81 -13.13 29.62
CA ASP A 249 -9.75 -12.15 30.16
C ASP A 249 -9.06 -10.80 30.39
N ASP A 250 -7.86 -10.80 30.96
CA ASP A 250 -7.08 -9.56 31.13
C ASP A 250 -6.60 -8.99 29.79
N LEU A 251 -6.24 -9.85 28.82
CA LEU A 251 -5.93 -9.43 27.46
C LEU A 251 -7.13 -8.70 26.81
N GLU A 252 -8.35 -9.24 26.93
CA GLU A 252 -9.53 -8.61 26.36
C GLU A 252 -9.99 -7.39 27.17
N ARG A 253 -9.82 -7.40 28.49
CA ARG A 253 -10.21 -6.28 29.38
C ARG A 253 -9.28 -5.08 29.24
N VAL A 254 -7.99 -5.30 28.98
CA VAL A 254 -6.99 -4.22 28.88
C VAL A 254 -6.63 -3.94 27.42
N GLY A 255 -6.19 -4.96 26.68
CA GLY A 255 -5.65 -4.81 25.34
C GLY A 255 -6.67 -4.35 24.30
N VAL A 256 -7.89 -4.90 24.33
CA VAL A 256 -8.92 -4.51 23.34
C VAL A 256 -9.35 -3.05 23.51
N PRO A 257 -9.77 -2.57 24.71
CA PRO A 257 -10.11 -1.17 24.90
C PRO A 257 -8.93 -0.22 24.63
N ALA A 258 -7.70 -0.62 24.94
CA ALA A 258 -6.52 0.18 24.65
C ALA A 258 -6.38 0.44 23.14
N VAL A 259 -6.57 -0.58 22.30
CA VAL A 259 -6.54 -0.44 20.84
C VAL A 259 -7.75 0.33 20.31
N GLU A 260 -8.98 0.01 20.77
CA GLU A 260 -10.20 0.69 20.32
C GLU A 260 -10.19 2.19 20.63
N ARG A 261 -9.78 2.58 21.85
CA ARG A 261 -9.60 3.98 22.24
C ARG A 261 -8.50 4.66 21.41
N ALA A 262 -7.43 3.94 21.12
CA ALA A 262 -6.36 4.45 20.28
C ALA A 262 -6.84 4.77 18.85
N VAL A 263 -7.62 3.88 18.24
CA VAL A 263 -8.22 4.11 16.92
C VAL A 263 -9.19 5.30 16.94
N ALA A 264 -9.96 5.47 18.02
CA ALA A 264 -10.94 6.55 18.12
C ALA A 264 -10.34 7.94 18.37
N GLY A 265 -9.19 8.03 19.06
CA GLY A 265 -8.71 9.32 19.58
C GLY A 265 -7.22 9.61 19.46
N ALA A 266 -6.39 8.68 18.98
CA ALA A 266 -4.95 8.86 18.90
C ALA A 266 -4.51 9.41 17.54
N ARG A 267 -3.31 9.98 17.51
CA ARG A 267 -2.56 10.22 16.27
C ARG A 267 -1.60 9.07 15.93
N LEU A 268 -1.31 8.21 16.90
CA LEU A 268 -0.47 7.03 16.77
C LEU A 268 -1.00 5.92 17.68
N VAL A 269 -1.26 4.74 17.12
CA VAL A 269 -1.54 3.52 17.86
C VAL A 269 -0.21 2.80 18.13
N VAL A 270 0.08 2.48 19.38
CA VAL A 270 1.26 1.70 19.79
C VAL A 270 0.81 0.32 20.27
N MET A 271 1.44 -0.73 19.74
CA MET A 271 1.15 -2.12 20.12
C MET A 271 2.44 -2.89 20.31
N ASP A 272 2.87 -3.08 21.55
CA ASP A 272 4.11 -3.77 21.88
C ASP A 272 3.82 -4.88 22.88
N GLU A 273 3.72 -6.17 22.53
CA GLU A 273 4.01 -6.85 21.26
C GLU A 273 2.77 -7.60 20.74
N ILE A 274 2.68 -7.79 19.42
CA ILE A 274 1.69 -8.67 18.80
C ILE A 274 2.36 -10.02 18.54
N GLY A 275 2.08 -11.00 19.40
CA GLY A 275 2.67 -12.33 19.35
C GLY A 275 1.66 -13.44 19.55
N ARG A 276 2.17 -14.65 19.82
CA ARG A 276 1.33 -15.84 20.01
C ARG A 276 0.42 -15.75 21.23
N MET A 277 0.84 -15.00 22.26
CA MET A 277 0.05 -14.84 23.49
C MET A 277 -1.15 -13.93 23.25
N GLU A 278 -0.95 -12.80 22.57
CA GLU A 278 -1.99 -11.80 22.31
C GLU A 278 -2.94 -12.25 21.19
N LEU A 279 -2.45 -13.01 20.20
CA LEU A 279 -3.27 -13.54 19.12
C LEU A 279 -4.12 -14.76 19.54
N CYS A 280 -4.15 -15.16 20.82
CA CYS A 280 -5.05 -16.22 21.28
C CYS A 280 -6.53 -15.76 21.37
N SER A 281 -6.78 -14.45 21.41
CA SER A 281 -8.13 -13.86 21.44
C SER A 281 -8.57 -13.36 20.06
N GLU A 282 -9.69 -13.89 19.55
CA GLU A 282 -10.31 -13.39 18.32
C GLU A 282 -10.78 -11.93 18.43
N ARG A 283 -11.17 -11.49 19.63
CA ARG A 283 -11.57 -10.11 19.87
C ARG A 283 -10.36 -9.18 19.75
N PHE A 284 -9.23 -9.58 20.32
CA PHE A 284 -7.98 -8.86 20.17
C PHE A 284 -7.47 -8.84 18.72
N GLN A 285 -7.51 -9.97 18.01
CA GLN A 285 -7.18 -10.03 16.59
C GLN A 285 -8.00 -9.03 15.76
N ARG A 286 -9.32 -8.96 15.98
CA ARG A 286 -10.20 -8.00 15.30
C ARG A 286 -9.84 -6.54 15.62
N ALA A 287 -9.51 -6.23 16.87
CA ALA A 287 -9.07 -4.89 17.26
C ALA A 287 -7.76 -4.49 16.56
N VAL A 288 -6.79 -5.40 16.50
CA VAL A 288 -5.51 -5.19 15.77
C VAL A 288 -5.76 -4.93 14.29
N LEU A 289 -6.56 -5.77 13.62
CA LEU A 289 -6.90 -5.60 12.20
C LEU A 289 -7.62 -4.27 11.96
N THR A 290 -8.59 -3.93 12.82
CA THR A 290 -9.29 -2.64 12.75
C THR A 290 -8.32 -1.47 12.85
N ALA A 291 -7.35 -1.53 13.77
CA ALA A 291 -6.32 -0.49 13.90
C ALA A 291 -5.42 -0.41 12.67
N LEU A 292 -4.97 -1.55 12.13
CA LEU A 292 -4.15 -1.63 10.93
C LEU A 292 -4.88 -1.10 9.69
N ASP A 293 -6.19 -1.28 9.59
CA ASP A 293 -7.02 -0.81 8.48
C ASP A 293 -7.48 0.65 8.65
N SER A 294 -7.50 1.16 9.89
CA SER A 294 -7.88 2.55 10.21
C SER A 294 -6.95 3.61 9.57
N PRO A 295 -7.40 4.86 9.42
CA PRO A 295 -6.53 5.95 8.95
C PRO A 295 -5.45 6.37 9.96
N VAL A 296 -5.47 5.87 11.19
CA VAL A 296 -4.51 6.22 12.25
C VAL A 296 -3.18 5.48 12.01
N ALA A 297 -2.05 6.15 12.25
CA ALA A 297 -0.74 5.52 12.14
C ALA A 297 -0.57 4.44 13.22
N VAL A 298 0.10 3.34 12.89
CA VAL A 298 0.39 2.22 13.80
C VAL A 298 1.90 2.05 13.94
N LEU A 299 2.38 1.88 15.17
CA LEU A 299 3.74 1.45 15.48
C LEU A 299 3.67 0.22 16.37
N ALA A 300 4.05 -0.95 15.86
CA ALA A 300 3.88 -2.22 16.56
C ALA A 300 5.14 -3.09 16.52
N THR A 301 5.38 -3.89 17.57
CA THR A 301 6.34 -5.00 17.51
C THR A 301 5.61 -6.29 17.16
N VAL A 302 6.24 -7.17 16.39
CA VAL A 302 5.71 -8.51 16.07
C VAL A 302 6.75 -9.59 16.38
N GLN A 303 6.29 -10.73 16.89
CA GLN A 303 7.14 -11.92 17.05
C GLN A 303 7.30 -12.65 15.72
N ASP A 304 8.54 -12.82 15.29
CA ASP A 304 8.86 -13.62 14.11
C ASP A 304 8.62 -15.12 14.38
N ARG A 305 8.17 -15.85 13.36
CA ARG A 305 7.99 -17.30 13.40
C ARG A 305 9.37 -17.97 13.29
N SER A 306 10.08 -18.05 14.41
CA SER A 306 11.15 -19.06 14.60
C SER A 306 10.57 -20.33 15.18
#